data_AF-A0A379GG54-F1
#
_entry.id   AF-A0A379GG54-F1
#
_cell.length_a   1.000
_cell.length_b   1.000
_cell.length_c   1.000
_cell.angle_alpha   90.00
_cell.angle_beta   90.00
_cell.angle_gamma   90.00
#
_symmetry.space_group_name_H-M   'P 1'
#
loop_
_entity.id
_entity.type
_entity.pdbx_description
1 polymer ?
#
loop_
_entity_poly.entity_id
_entity_poly.type
_entity_poly.pdbx_seq_one_letter_code
_entity_poly.pdbx_strand_id
1 'polypeptide(L)' 'MQKLTGLEHEKLLDEYRELLLQIAELLHILRSPERLMDVIREELTAIKTKYNDPRRTEITENTADINIEDLLMKKMWL' A
#
# COMPACT_ATOMS: atom_id res chain seq x y z
N MET A 1 30.18 6.02 -40.09
CA MET A 1 29.12 6.87 -39.48
C MET A 1 27.71 6.50 -40.02
N GLN A 2 27.34 5.21 -40.13
CA GLN A 2 26.03 4.82 -40.73
C GLN A 2 25.19 3.85 -39.89
N LYS A 3 25.81 3.04 -39.03
CA LYS A 3 25.07 2.14 -38.13
C LYS A 3 24.36 2.87 -36.97
N LEU A 4 24.91 4.02 -36.56
CA LEU A 4 24.41 4.79 -35.42
C LEU A 4 23.05 5.44 -35.73
N THR A 5 22.86 5.94 -36.96
CA THR A 5 21.63 6.62 -37.37
C THR A 5 20.45 5.67 -37.57
N GLY A 6 20.68 4.44 -38.01
CA GLY A 6 19.63 3.42 -38.11
C GLY A 6 19.15 2.94 -36.74
N LEU A 7 20.09 2.66 -35.83
CA LEU A 7 19.78 2.20 -34.48
C LEU A 7 19.05 3.27 -33.66
N GLU A 8 19.39 4.56 -33.83
CA GLU A 8 18.68 5.64 -33.16
C GLU A 8 17.27 5.85 -33.71
N HIS A 9 17.04 5.60 -35.00
CA HIS A 9 15.70 5.69 -35.57
C HIS A 9 14.80 4.54 -35.09
N GLU A 10 15.34 3.33 -34.98
CA GLU A 10 14.62 2.19 -34.37
C GLU A 10 14.26 2.47 -32.91
N LYS A 11 15.23 2.93 -32.10
CA LYS A 11 14.97 3.30 -30.70
C LYS A 11 13.87 4.36 -30.57
N LEU A 12 13.88 5.38 -31.41
CA LEU A 12 12.86 6.42 -31.41
C LEU A 12 11.47 5.86 -31.73
N LEU A 13 11.39 4.94 -32.69
CA LEU A 13 10.14 4.27 -33.04
C LEU A 13 9.64 3.36 -31.91
N ASP A 14 10.55 2.70 -31.19
CA ASP A 14 10.20 1.86 -30.04
C ASP A 14 9.70 2.70 -28.86
N GLU A 15 10.40 3.78 -28.52
CA GLU A 15 9.95 4.75 -27.49
C GLU A 15 8.57 5.33 -27.84
N TYR A 16 8.34 5.68 -29.11
CA TYR A 16 7.04 6.15 -29.56
C TYR A 16 5.93 5.10 -29.35
N ARG A 17 6.20 3.83 -29.65
CA ARG A 17 5.24 2.74 -29.40
C ARG A 17 4.98 2.55 -27.91
N GLU A 18 6.01 2.57 -27.08
CA GLU A 18 5.87 2.47 -25.62
C GLU A 18 5.01 3.59 -25.06
N LEU A 19 5.22 4.84 -25.51
CA LEU A 19 4.40 5.97 -25.12
C LEU A 19 2.93 5.79 -25.53
N LEU A 20 2.66 5.28 -26.74
CA LEU A 20 1.28 4.99 -27.17
C LEU A 20 0.62 3.92 -26.29
N LEU A 21 1.37 2.89 -25.90
CA LEU A 21 0.88 1.86 -24.98
C LEU A 21 0.58 2.42 -23.59
N GLN A 22 1.47 3.28 -23.07
CA GLN A 22 1.26 3.96 -21.79
C GLN A 22 0.01 4.85 -21.84
N ILE A 23 -0.18 5.63 -22.90
CA ILE A 23 -1.37 6.46 -23.08
C ILE A 23 -2.63 5.60 -23.10
N ALA A 24 -2.62 4.46 -23.81
CA ALA A 24 -3.76 3.56 -23.89
C ALA A 24 -4.13 2.98 -22.51
N GLU A 25 -3.15 2.52 -21.74
CA GLU A 25 -3.38 1.97 -20.40
C GLU A 25 -3.88 3.06 -19.42
N LEU A 26 -3.26 4.25 -19.44
CA LEU A 26 -3.69 5.36 -18.58
C LEU A 26 -5.13 5.77 -18.92
N LEU A 27 -5.50 5.83 -20.20
CA LEU A 27 -6.87 6.10 -20.61
C LEU A 27 -7.84 4.98 -20.20
N HIS A 28 -7.39 3.72 -20.18
CA HIS A 28 -8.20 2.60 -19.71
C HIS A 28 -8.49 2.72 -18.21
N ILE A 29 -7.47 3.02 -17.41
CA ILE A 29 -7.59 3.27 -15.97
C ILE A 29 -8.56 4.43 -15.70
N LEU A 30 -8.44 5.55 -16.44
CA LEU A 30 -9.30 6.72 -16.24
C LEU A 30 -10.76 6.50 -16.66
N ARG A 31 -11.04 5.58 -17.59
CA ARG A 31 -12.41 5.30 -18.05
C ARG A 31 -13.15 4.28 -17.19
N SER A 32 -12.43 3.40 -16.48
CA SER A 32 -13.02 2.33 -15.68
C SER A 32 -12.79 2.56 -14.19
N PRO A 33 -13.84 2.88 -13.41
CA PRO A 33 -13.75 3.00 -11.95
C PRO A 33 -13.26 1.71 -11.27
N GLU A 34 -13.61 0.55 -11.83
CA GLU A 34 -13.18 -0.76 -11.33
C GLU A 34 -11.67 -0.92 -11.50
N ARG A 35 -11.14 -0.63 -12.69
CA ARG A 35 -9.70 -0.69 -12.96
C ARG A 35 -8.92 0.28 -12.07
N LEU A 36 -9.43 1.49 -11.87
CA LEU A 36 -8.83 2.47 -10.96
C LEU A 36 -8.75 1.92 -9.53
N MET A 37 -9.81 1.29 -9.04
CA MET A 37 -9.83 0.70 -7.69
C MET A 37 -8.85 -0.45 -7.56
N ASP A 38 -8.70 -1.28 -8.60
CA ASP A 38 -7.73 -2.37 -8.62
C ASP A 38 -6.29 -1.83 -8.54
N VAL A 39 -5.95 -0.83 -9.34
CA VAL A 39 -4.62 -0.18 -9.31
C VAL A 39 -4.33 0.39 -7.92
N ILE A 40 -5.29 1.10 -7.32
CA ILE A 40 -5.13 1.64 -5.95
C ILE A 40 -4.88 0.52 -4.94
N ARG A 41 -5.62 -0.59 -5.04
CA ARG A 41 -5.45 -1.74 -4.14
C ARG A 41 -4.10 -2.42 -4.31
N GLU A 42 -3.64 -2.59 -5.54
CA GLU A 42 -2.33 -3.13 -5.86
C GLU A 42 -1.22 -2.27 -5.24
N GLU A 43 -1.29 -0.95 -5.42
CA GLU A 43 -0.32 -0.01 -4.85
C GLU A 43 -0.32 -0.03 -3.31
N LEU A 44 -1.50 0.00 -2.68
CA LEU A 44 -1.61 -0.07 -1.22
C LEU A 44 -1.07 -1.39 -0.67
N THR A 45 -1.31 -2.49 -1.37
CA THR A 45 -0.79 -3.82 -0.97
C THR A 45 0.73 -3.88 -1.13
N ALA A 46 1.28 -3.30 -2.20
CA ALA A 46 2.72 -3.20 -2.41
C ALA A 46 3.39 -2.35 -1.31
N ILE A 47 2.80 -1.20 -0.96
CA ILE A 47 3.28 -0.34 0.13
C ILE A 47 3.21 -1.09 1.46
N LYS A 48 2.07 -1.71 1.78
CA LYS A 48 1.91 -2.51 3.00
C LYS A 48 2.97 -3.59 3.08
N THR A 49 3.24 -4.30 1.99
CA THR A 49 4.23 -5.39 1.95
C THR A 49 5.66 -4.86 2.11
N LYS A 50 5.98 -3.76 1.44
CA LYS A 50 7.31 -3.16 1.45
C LYS A 50 7.69 -2.53 2.80
N TYR A 51 6.70 -1.98 3.51
CA TYR A 51 6.91 -1.24 4.76
C TYR A 51 6.21 -1.88 5.96
N ASN A 52 5.87 -3.17 5.88
CA ASN A 52 5.21 -3.87 6.97
C ASN A 52 6.12 -3.93 8.20
N ASP A 53 5.66 -3.45 9.35
CA ASP A 53 6.29 -3.68 10.64
C ASP A 53 5.31 -4.37 11.61
N PRO A 54 5.79 -5.32 12.44
CA PRO A 54 4.92 -5.95 13.41
C PRO A 54 4.44 -4.93 14.44
N ARG A 55 3.18 -5.06 14.86
CA ARG A 55 2.61 -4.21 15.91
C ARG A 55 3.45 -4.34 17.18
N ARG A 56 3.96 -3.21 17.67
CA ARG A 56 4.82 -3.15 18.88
C ARG A 56 4.06 -3.23 20.19
N THR A 57 2.77 -2.92 20.18
CA THR A 57 1.91 -2.85 21.36
C THR A 57 0.87 -3.97 21.34
N GLU A 58 0.62 -4.55 22.51
CA GLU A 58 -0.48 -5.48 22.70
C GLU A 58 -1.75 -4.72 23.11
N ILE A 59 -2.91 -5.23 22.71
CA ILE A 59 -4.20 -4.75 23.21
C ILE A 59 -4.61 -5.73 24.31
N THR A 60 -4.48 -5.30 25.55
CA THR A 60 -4.92 -6.06 26.72
C THR A 60 -6.32 -5.60 27.11
N GLU A 61 -7.22 -6.55 27.37
CA GLU A 61 -8.50 -6.25 28.02
C GLU A 61 -8.23 -5.66 29.42
N ASN A 62 -9.01 -4.63 29.79
CA ASN A 62 -8.85 -3.96 31.07
C ASN A 62 -9.28 -4.91 32.20
N THR A 63 -8.34 -5.57 32.85
CA THR A 63 -8.58 -6.36 34.07
C THR A 63 -8.72 -5.48 35.32
N ALA A 64 -9.10 -4.21 35.16
CA ALA A 64 -9.61 -3.40 36.27
C ALA A 64 -11.06 -3.76 36.61
N ASP A 65 -11.38 -5.06 36.67
CA ASP A 65 -12.36 -5.56 37.63
C ASP A 65 -11.66 -5.63 38.99
N ILE A 66 -11.14 -4.50 39.48
CA ILE A 66 -10.89 -4.38 40.92
C ILE A 66 -12.29 -4.32 41.51
N ASN A 67 -12.79 -5.48 41.94
CA ASN A 67 -14.05 -5.56 42.65
C ASN A 67 -13.95 -4.60 43.83
N ILE A 68 -14.91 -3.68 43.98
CA ILE A 68 -14.87 -2.66 45.03
C ILE A 68 -14.75 -3.32 46.42
N GLU A 69 -15.22 -4.56 46.57
CA GLU A 69 -15.02 -5.42 47.73
C GLU A 69 -13.54 -5.68 48.07
N ASP A 70 -12.64 -5.88 47.10
CA ASP A 70 -11.20 -6.07 47.36
C ASP A 70 -10.56 -4.78 47.92
N LEU A 71 -11.01 -3.61 47.45
CA LEU A 71 -10.59 -2.31 47.97
C LEU A 71 -11.08 -2.06 49.40
N LEU A 72 -12.31 -2.48 49.72
CA LEU A 72 -12.89 -2.38 51.06
C LEU A 72 -12.24 -3.38 52.02
N MET A 73 -11.99 -4.61 51.59
CA MET A 73 -11.36 -5.64 52.41
C MET A 73 -9.96 -5.22 52.85
N LYS A 74 -9.14 -4.65 51.94
CA LYS A 74 -7.79 -4.18 52.28
C LYS A 74 -7.77 -3.06 53.33
N LYS A 75 -8.82 -2.23 53.40
CA LYS A 75 -8.95 -1.17 54.42
C LYS A 75 -9.36 -1.69 55.80
N MET A 76 -10.00 -2.86 55.89
CA MET A 76 -10.49 -3.42 57.16
C MET A 76 -9.39 -4.13 57.97
N TRP A 77 -8.32 -4.58 57.29
CA TRP A 77 -7.19 -5.28 57.91
C TRP A 77 -6.01 -4.34 58.28
N LEU A 78 -6.17 -3.02 58.11
CA LEU A 78 -5.19 -2.00 58.50
C LEU A 78 -5.72 -1.21 59.70
#